data_AF-A0A2M7B7M5-F1
#
_entry.id   AF-A0A2M7B7M5-F1
#
_cell.length_a   1.000
_cell.length_b   1.000
_cell.length_c   1.000
_cell.angle_alpha   90.00
_cell.angle_beta   90.00
_cell.angle_gamma   90.00
#
_symmetry.space_group_name_H-M   'P 1'
#
loop_
_entity.id
_entity.type
_entity.pdbx_description
1 polymer ?
#
loop_
_entity_poly.entity_id
_entity_poly.type
_entity_poly.pdbx_seq_one_letter_code
_entity_poly.pdbx_strand_id
1 'polypeptide(L)'
;MSKNGIILLLIFLFAFDGFLWWQIVFGAPFKDRSDIYFLNVGQGDSELLVLPGNIKVLIDGGPNKNVIYELEKVLKPTDRYIDLVILTHSEADHLTGLIDVFKRHRVGVFIFNGRLATS
;
A
#
# COMPACT_ATOMS: atom_id res chain seq x y z
N MET A 1 16.28 20.24 35.12
CA MET A 1 15.94 18.81 35.36
C MET A 1 16.81 18.29 36.49
N SER A 2 16.25 17.51 37.41
CA SER A 2 17.05 16.84 38.44
C SER A 2 17.94 15.77 37.80
N LYS A 3 19.07 15.44 38.45
CA LYS A 3 19.98 14.36 38.00
C LYS A 3 19.23 13.04 37.76
N ASN A 4 18.25 12.75 38.62
CA ASN A 4 17.39 11.56 38.49
C ASN A 4 16.50 11.63 37.24
N GLY A 5 15.99 12.81 36.89
CA GLY A 5 15.22 13.00 35.66
C GLY A 5 16.04 12.78 34.38
N ILE A 6 17.33 13.17 34.40
CA ILE A 6 18.25 12.91 33.28
C ILE A 6 18.51 11.40 33.14
N ILE A 7 18.76 10.70 34.26
CA ILE A 7 19.00 9.26 34.26
C ILE A 7 17.78 8.49 33.70
N LEU A 8 16.57 8.85 34.14
CA LEU A 8 15.33 8.22 33.66
C LEU A 8 15.12 8.45 32.16
N LEU A 9 15.40 9.66 31.67
CA LEU A 9 15.33 9.95 30.24
C LEU A 9 16.30 9.11 29.42
N LEU A 10 17.55 8.95 29.88
CA LEU A 10 18.54 8.14 29.19
C LEU A 10 18.16 6.65 29.15
N ILE A 11 17.60 6.11 30.24
CA ILE A 11 17.09 4.73 30.27
C ILE A 11 15.94 4.57 29.29
N PHE A 12 15.00 5.52 29.25
CA PHE A 12 13.89 5.50 28.30
C PHE A 12 14.39 5.52 26.85
N LEU A 13 15.33 6.41 26.51
CA LEU A 13 15.87 6.50 25.16
C LEU A 13 16.61 5.21 24.75
N PHE A 14 17.38 4.61 25.65
CA PHE A 14 18.05 3.34 25.40
C PHE A 14 17.06 2.18 25.18
N ALA A 15 16.01 2.10 26.01
CA ALA A 15 14.96 1.10 25.85
C ALA A 15 14.16 1.31 24.54
N PHE A 16 13.88 2.57 24.18
CA PHE A 16 13.19 2.92 22.95
C PHE A 16 14.02 2.58 21.72
N ASP A 17 15.32 2.90 21.72
CA ASP A 17 16.24 2.51 20.65
C ASP A 17 16.32 0.98 20.49
N GLY A 18 16.47 0.24 21.59
CA GLY A 18 16.44 -1.23 21.58
C GLY A 18 15.12 -1.80 21.02
N PHE A 19 13.99 -1.18 21.35
CA PHE A 19 12.69 -1.54 20.78
C PHE A 19 12.62 -1.28 19.26
N LEU A 20 13.15 -0.15 18.78
CA LEU A 20 13.21 0.15 17.35
C LEU A 20 14.08 -0.86 16.60
N TRP A 21 15.26 -1.19 17.13
CA TRP A 21 16.13 -2.21 16.53
C TRP A 21 15.50 -3.59 16.52
N TRP A 22 14.78 -3.96 17.58
CA TRP A 22 14.03 -5.21 17.63
C TRP A 22 12.97 -5.27 16.52
N GLN A 23 12.24 -4.17 16.27
CA GLN A 23 11.28 -4.08 15.18
C GLN A 23 11.94 -4.15 13.78
N ILE A 24 13.17 -3.69 13.61
CA ILE A 24 13.89 -3.77 12.32
C ILE A 24 14.40 -5.20 12.06
N VAL A 25 14.99 -5.83 13.07
CA VAL A 25 15.62 -7.16 12.93
C VAL A 25 14.57 -8.28 12.86
N PHE A 26 13.51 -8.18 13.67
CA PHE A 26 12.45 -9.19 13.75
C PHE A 26 11.14 -8.72 13.12
N GLY A 27 11.12 -7.52 12.55
CA GLY A 27 10.02 -7.08 11.69
C GLY A 27 9.85 -8.09 10.56
N ALA A 28 8.59 -8.50 10.34
CA ALA A 28 8.27 -9.60 9.44
C ALA A 28 9.09 -9.51 8.14
N PRO A 29 9.92 -10.54 7.83
CA PRO A 29 10.65 -10.57 6.57
C PRO A 29 9.65 -10.42 5.43
N PHE A 30 10.06 -9.76 4.35
CA PHE A 30 9.25 -9.75 3.14
C PHE A 30 8.90 -11.19 2.81
N LYS A 31 7.61 -11.47 2.73
CA LYS A 31 7.11 -12.80 2.40
C LYS A 31 7.71 -13.17 1.05
N ASP A 32 8.51 -14.24 1.00
CA ASP A 32 9.00 -14.85 -0.24
C ASP A 32 7.89 -15.59 -1.01
N ARG A 33 6.63 -15.21 -0.78
CA ARG A 33 5.45 -15.77 -1.43
C ARG A 33 4.68 -14.67 -2.14
N SER A 34 4.17 -14.99 -3.32
CA SER A 34 3.20 -14.16 -4.00
C SER A 34 1.83 -14.30 -3.34
N ASP A 35 1.24 -13.18 -2.95
CA ASP A 35 -0.14 -13.10 -2.46
C ASP A 35 -1.00 -12.37 -3.51
N ILE A 36 -2.23 -12.85 -3.74
CA ILE A 36 -3.21 -12.21 -4.64
C ILE A 36 -4.43 -11.86 -3.78
N TYR A 37 -4.88 -10.62 -3.90
CA TYR A 37 -6.02 -10.08 -3.18
C TYR A 37 -7.05 -9.56 -4.17
N PHE A 38 -8.26 -10.12 -4.11
CA PHE A 38 -9.42 -9.61 -4.83
C PHE A 38 -10.09 -8.56 -3.94
N LEU A 39 -10.02 -7.29 -4.33
CA LEU A 39 -10.47 -6.17 -3.53
C LEU A 39 -11.97 -5.97 -3.73
N ASN A 40 -12.73 -5.88 -2.64
CA ASN A 40 -14.17 -5.68 -2.72
C ASN A 40 -14.51 -4.21 -3.02
N VAL A 41 -14.64 -3.89 -4.30
CA VAL A 41 -14.97 -2.53 -4.80
C VAL A 41 -16.46 -2.34 -5.15
N GLY A 42 -17.26 -3.39 -5.05
CA GLY A 42 -18.67 -3.41 -5.48
C GLY A 42 -18.81 -4.04 -6.87
N GLN A 43 -19.40 -3.30 -7.82
CA GLN A 43 -19.55 -3.74 -9.21
C GLN A 43 -18.34 -3.28 -10.04
N GLY A 44 -17.55 -4.23 -10.56
CA GLY A 44 -16.30 -3.99 -11.29
C GLY A 44 -15.15 -4.77 -10.66
N ASP A 45 -13.93 -4.61 -11.19
CA ASP A 45 -12.77 -5.41 -10.78
C ASP A 45 -11.67 -4.55 -10.13
N SER A 46 -10.94 -5.17 -9.21
CA SER A 46 -9.73 -4.60 -8.63
C SER A 46 -8.94 -5.70 -7.90
N GLU A 47 -7.73 -5.99 -8.37
CA GLU A 47 -6.85 -7.00 -7.79
C GLU A 47 -5.50 -6.42 -7.40
N LEU A 48 -5.06 -6.72 -6.19
CA LEU A 48 -3.70 -6.43 -5.74
C LEU A 48 -2.88 -7.71 -5.72
N LEU A 49 -1.77 -7.72 -6.44
CA LEU A 49 -0.73 -8.74 -6.32
C LEU A 49 0.41 -8.17 -5.50
N VAL A 50 0.85 -8.94 -4.50
CA VAL A 50 2.05 -8.65 -3.71
C VAL A 50 3.05 -9.77 -3.98
N LEU A 51 4.08 -9.47 -4.77
CA LEU A 51 5.09 -10.42 -5.20
C LEU A 51 6.30 -10.42 -4.22
N PRO A 52 7.20 -11.43 -4.31
CA PRO A 52 8.45 -11.42 -3.56
C PRO A 52 9.22 -10.11 -3.73
N GLY A 53 9.83 -9.63 -2.65
CA GLY A 53 10.45 -8.31 -2.61
C GLY A 53 9.47 -7.14 -2.42
N ASN A 54 8.21 -7.41 -2.05
CA ASN A 54 7.17 -6.41 -1.80
C ASN A 54 6.80 -5.56 -3.02
N ILE A 55 6.96 -6.14 -4.21
CA ILE A 55 6.54 -5.54 -5.48
C ILE A 55 5.01 -5.61 -5.54
N LYS A 56 4.36 -4.46 -5.65
CA LYS A 56 2.90 -4.31 -5.62
C LYS A 56 2.38 -3.98 -7.01
N VAL A 57 1.54 -4.87 -7.53
CA VAL A 57 0.84 -4.68 -8.81
C VAL A 57 -0.65 -4.54 -8.53
N LEU A 58 -1.22 -3.39 -8.84
CA LEU A 58 -2.67 -3.17 -8.81
C LEU A 58 -3.22 -3.30 -10.22
N ILE A 59 -4.24 -4.13 -10.40
CA ILE A 59 -4.98 -4.29 -11.64
C ILE A 59 -6.38 -3.72 -11.39
N ASP A 60 -6.76 -2.70 -12.16
CA ASP A 60 -8.02 -1.96 -12.04
C ASP A 60 -8.31 -1.35 -10.65
N GLY A 61 -9.24 -0.40 -10.60
CA GLY A 61 -9.56 0.37 -9.40
C GLY A 61 -11.02 0.28 -8.96
N GLY A 62 -11.87 -0.43 -9.69
CA GLY A 62 -13.30 -0.39 -9.44
C GLY A 62 -13.98 0.94 -9.79
N PRO A 63 -15.29 1.05 -9.52
CA PRO A 63 -16.10 2.23 -9.85
C PRO A 63 -15.96 3.38 -8.86
N ASN A 64 -15.28 3.20 -7.73
CA ASN A 64 -15.34 4.14 -6.63
C ASN A 64 -14.11 4.05 -5.71
N LYS A 65 -14.05 4.93 -4.71
CA LYS A 65 -12.96 5.02 -3.73
C LYS A 65 -12.78 3.81 -2.81
N ASN A 66 -13.64 2.78 -2.90
CA ASN A 66 -13.56 1.61 -2.03
C ASN A 66 -12.23 0.86 -2.18
N VAL A 67 -11.61 0.92 -3.36
CA VAL A 67 -10.26 0.40 -3.59
C VAL A 67 -9.25 0.90 -2.56
N ILE A 68 -9.35 2.16 -2.12
CA ILE A 68 -8.47 2.70 -1.09
C ILE A 68 -8.68 2.01 0.27
N TYR A 69 -9.93 1.81 0.66
CA TYR A 69 -10.24 1.16 1.93
C TYR A 69 -9.81 -0.30 1.92
N GLU A 70 -9.95 -1.00 0.79
CA GLU A 70 -9.49 -2.38 0.64
C GLU A 70 -7.95 -2.46 0.61
N LEU A 71 -7.27 -1.54 -0.07
CA LEU A 71 -5.81 -1.43 -0.03
C LEU A 71 -5.31 -1.20 1.40
N GLU A 72 -5.99 -0.38 2.21
CA GLU A 72 -5.61 -0.11 3.61
C GLU A 72 -5.83 -1.32 4.55
N LYS A 73 -6.61 -2.33 4.15
CA LYS A 73 -6.72 -3.60 4.89
C LYS A 73 -5.53 -4.53 4.62
N VAL A 74 -4.88 -4.39 3.46
CA VAL A 74 -3.81 -5.28 3.00
C VAL A 74 -2.43 -4.65 3.22
N LEU A 75 -2.29 -3.37 2.88
CA LEU A 75 -1.05 -2.63 2.96
C LEU A 75 -0.85 -2.01 4.34
N LYS A 76 0.42 -1.79 4.72
CA LYS A 76 0.73 -1.05 5.94
C LYS A 76 0.20 0.39 5.79
N PRO A 77 -0.27 1.05 6.86
CA PRO A 77 -0.77 2.44 6.78
C PRO A 77 0.24 3.46 6.21
N THR A 78 1.53 3.16 6.36
CA THR A 78 2.66 3.95 5.84
C THR A 78 3.10 3.55 4.44
N ASP A 79 2.66 2.41 3.91
CA ASP A 79 2.97 1.97 2.56
C ASP A 79 2.03 2.68 1.58
N ARG A 80 2.56 3.74 0.96
CA ARG A 80 1.85 4.61 0.02
C ARG A 80 2.47 4.55 -1.38
N TYR A 81 3.13 3.44 -1.72
CA TYR A 81 3.75 3.25 -3.03
C TYR A 81 3.17 2.01 -3.71
N ILE A 82 2.89 2.08 -5.01
CA ILE A 82 2.48 0.92 -5.82
C ILE A 82 3.41 0.89 -7.03
N ASP A 83 4.10 -0.24 -7.24
CA ASP A 83 5.13 -0.35 -8.27
C ASP A 83 4.54 -0.28 -9.67
N LEU A 84 3.42 -0.98 -9.89
CA LEU A 84 2.75 -1.05 -11.17
C LEU A 84 1.23 -0.96 -11.00
N VAL A 85 0.60 -0.10 -11.77
CA VAL A 85 -0.85 -0.07 -11.94
C VAL A 85 -1.18 -0.44 -13.39
N ILE A 86 -2.06 -1.42 -13.58
CA ILE A 86 -2.53 -1.87 -14.88
C ILE A 86 -4.02 -1.55 -14.99
N LEU A 87 -4.42 -0.86 -16.05
CA LEU A 87 -5.83 -0.66 -16.42
C LEU A 87 -6.18 -1.58 -17.58
N THR A 88 -7.10 -2.52 -17.36
CA THR A 88 -7.55 -3.49 -18.38
C THR A 88 -8.31 -2.79 -19.50
N HIS A 89 -9.23 -1.91 -19.14
CA HIS A 89 -10.03 -1.07 -20.03
C HIS A 89 -10.56 0.17 -19.31
N SER A 90 -10.89 1.20 -20.09
CA SER A 90 -11.19 2.55 -19.60
C SER A 90 -12.65 2.77 -19.21
N GLU A 91 -13.40 1.71 -18.92
CA GLU A 91 -14.79 1.81 -18.44
C GLU A 91 -14.82 2.26 -16.98
N ALA A 92 -15.91 2.92 -16.60
CA ALA A 92 -15.99 3.64 -15.32
C ALA A 92 -15.85 2.70 -14.11
N ASP A 93 -16.33 1.46 -14.23
CA ASP A 93 -16.25 0.40 -13.23
C ASP A 93 -14.87 -0.22 -13.05
N HIS A 94 -13.88 0.19 -13.85
CA HIS A 94 -12.48 -0.21 -13.69
C HIS A 94 -11.56 1.00 -13.44
N LEU A 95 -11.84 2.14 -14.11
CA LEU A 95 -10.98 3.32 -14.08
C LEU A 95 -11.21 4.23 -12.87
N THR A 96 -12.44 4.39 -12.41
CA THR A 96 -12.81 5.53 -11.55
C THR A 96 -12.07 5.51 -10.21
N GLY A 97 -11.95 4.35 -9.57
CA GLY A 97 -11.23 4.23 -8.30
C GLY A 97 -9.73 4.48 -8.43
N LEU A 98 -9.12 4.29 -9.61
CA LEU A 98 -7.71 4.60 -9.83
C LEU A 98 -7.40 6.10 -9.68
N ILE A 99 -8.38 6.98 -9.93
CA ILE A 99 -8.23 8.42 -9.69
C ILE A 99 -7.86 8.68 -8.23
N ASP A 100 -8.51 8.00 -7.29
CA ASP A 100 -8.20 8.12 -5.86
C ASP A 100 -6.90 7.40 -5.49
N VAL A 101 -6.56 6.31 -6.19
CA VAL A 101 -5.26 5.63 -6.03
C VAL A 101 -4.13 6.60 -6.36
N PHE A 102 -4.17 7.26 -7.52
CA PHE A 102 -3.13 8.23 -7.93
C PHE A 102 -3.03 9.45 -7.00
N LYS A 103 -4.12 9.83 -6.33
CA LYS A 103 -4.11 10.93 -5.35
C LYS A 103 -3.46 10.54 -4.02
N ARG A 104 -3.57 9.27 -3.62
CA ARG A 104 -3.16 8.79 -2.27
C ARG A 104 -1.90 7.94 -2.27
N HIS A 105 -1.56 7.34 -3.40
CA HIS A 105 -0.41 6.47 -3.57
C HIS A 105 0.48 7.02 -4.68
N ARG A 106 1.79 6.98 -4.44
CA ARG A 106 2.78 7.16 -5.49
C ARG A 106 2.77 5.91 -6.36
N VAL A 107 2.66 6.10 -7.67
CA VAL A 107 2.67 4.99 -8.63
C VAL A 107 3.97 5.05 -9.44
N GLY A 108 4.69 3.94 -9.50
CA GLY A 108 5.93 3.82 -10.26
C GLY A 108 5.66 3.83 -11.77
N VAL A 109 4.89 2.84 -12.24
CA VAL A 109 4.53 2.68 -13.65
C VAL A 109 3.01 2.52 -13.77
N PHE A 110 2.42 3.17 -14.78
CA PHE A 110 1.04 2.97 -15.18
C PHE A 110 0.98 2.42 -16.60
N ILE A 111 0.30 1.29 -16.80
CA ILE A 111 0.10 0.64 -18.09
C ILE A 111 -1.40 0.60 -18.41
N PHE A 112 -1.76 1.00 -19.62
CA PHE A 112 -3.12 0.90 -20.15
C PHE A 112 -3.07 0.57 -21.64
N ASN A 113 -4.19 0.10 -22.19
CA ASN A 113 -4.28 -0.38 -23.57
C ASN A 113 -4.31 0.72 -24.66
N GLY A 114 -4.06 1.99 -24.31
CA GLY A 114 -4.10 3.12 -25.23
C GLY A 114 -5.50 3.63 -25.59
N ARG A 115 -6.59 3.00 -25.11
CA ARG A 115 -7.95 3.52 -25.30
C ARG A 115 -8.25 4.60 -24.27
N LEU A 116 -8.77 5.71 -24.76
CA LEU A 116 -9.30 6.76 -23.91
C LEU A 116 -10.69 6.36 -23.41
N ALA A 117 -11.02 6.81 -22.19
CA ALA A 117 -12.37 6.69 -21.68
C ALA A 117 -13.34 7.40 -22.65
N THR A 118 -14.26 6.65 -23.20
CA THR A 118 -15.35 7.19 -24.02
C THR A 118 -16.52 7.51 -23.11
N SER A 119 -17.07 8.71 -23.28
CA SER A 119 -18.29 9.18 -22.61
C SER A 119 -19.51 8.37 -23.00
#